data_AF-F9ZVJ1-F1
#
_entry.id   AF-F9ZVJ1-F1
#
_cell.length_a   1.000
_cell.length_b   1.000
_cell.length_c   1.000
_cell.angle_alpha   90.00
_cell.angle_beta   90.00
_cell.angle_gamma   90.00
#
_symmetry.space_group_name_H-M   'P 1'
#
loop_
_entity.id
_entity.type
_entity.pdbx_description
1 polymer ?
#
loop_
_entity_poly.entity_id
_entity_poly.type
_entity_poly.pdbx_seq_one_letter_code
_entity_poly.pdbx_strand_id
1 'polypeptide(L)'
;MGKSPLLAFWLVVLPACTHSKSLSPDAPDANRGYFADALNCRQSALRTEAIKVPTAHSMSVIEVPTTYDTGKFVVCMAYAERPVSRVDLSDYLNISSTCLNEARNMANPDDAYADCIQRSRLNIEIITDK
;
A
#
# COMPACT_ATOMS: atom_id res chain seq x y z
N MET A 1 -48.34 15.47 48.18
CA MET A 1 -48.30 14.05 47.77
C MET A 1 -48.58 13.96 46.27
N GLY A 2 -47.61 13.48 45.49
CA GLY A 2 -47.81 12.85 44.18
C GLY A 2 -48.06 13.79 42.98
N LYS A 3 -47.56 13.53 41.78
CA LYS A 3 -46.68 12.51 41.21
C LYS A 3 -46.07 13.14 39.94
N SER A 4 -44.76 13.09 39.79
CA SER A 4 -44.07 13.39 38.53
C SER A 4 -44.34 12.31 37.49
N PRO A 5 -44.38 12.64 36.19
CA PRO A 5 -43.93 11.72 35.15
C PRO A 5 -42.66 12.27 34.51
N LEU A 6 -41.52 11.77 34.98
CA LEU A 6 -40.28 11.70 34.22
C LEU A 6 -40.40 10.53 33.26
N LEU A 7 -40.11 10.77 31.97
CA LEU A 7 -39.23 9.98 31.09
C LEU A 7 -39.62 10.21 29.64
N ALA A 8 -38.99 11.21 29.04
CA ALA A 8 -38.91 11.37 27.60
C ALA A 8 -38.05 10.24 27.03
N PHE A 9 -38.70 9.28 26.37
CA PHE A 9 -38.04 8.31 25.51
C PHE A 9 -37.60 9.01 24.23
N TRP A 10 -36.34 9.46 24.16
CA TRP A 10 -35.69 9.82 22.91
C TRP A 10 -34.63 8.77 22.59
N LEU A 11 -35.07 7.68 21.96
CA LEU A 11 -34.22 6.76 21.23
C LEU A 11 -33.92 7.41 19.87
N VAL A 12 -32.93 8.29 19.83
CA VAL A 12 -32.33 8.73 18.56
C VAL A 12 -31.42 7.59 18.10
N VAL A 13 -31.99 6.68 17.32
CA VAL A 13 -31.23 5.71 16.53
C VAL A 13 -30.50 6.53 15.48
N LEU A 14 -29.19 6.75 15.66
CA LEU A 14 -28.35 7.22 14.56
C LEU A 14 -28.42 6.16 13.46
N PRO A 15 -28.83 6.49 12.21
CA PRO A 15 -28.50 5.62 11.10
C PRO A 15 -26.98 5.70 10.97
N ALA A 16 -26.31 4.62 11.33
CA ALA A 16 -24.99 4.38 10.79
C ALA A 16 -25.15 4.43 9.27
N CYS A 17 -24.62 5.47 8.63
CA CYS A 17 -24.34 5.45 7.21
C CYS A 17 -23.27 4.39 7.00
N THR A 18 -23.67 3.11 6.97
CA THR A 18 -22.98 2.10 6.21
C THR A 18 -22.98 2.63 4.78
N HIS A 19 -21.84 3.18 4.39
CA HIS A 19 -21.55 3.48 3.00
C HIS A 19 -21.41 2.11 2.32
N SER A 20 -22.55 1.48 2.05
CA SER A 20 -22.67 0.33 1.18
C SER A 20 -22.31 0.86 -0.19
N LYS A 21 -21.00 0.87 -0.50
CA LYS A 21 -20.51 1.06 -1.86
C LYS A 21 -21.20 -0.04 -2.66
N SER A 22 -22.23 0.36 -3.39
CA SER A 22 -22.82 -0.42 -4.46
C SER A 22 -21.64 -0.82 -5.35
N LEU A 23 -21.26 -2.10 -5.27
CA LEU A 23 -20.35 -2.72 -6.22
C LEU A 23 -21.07 -2.68 -7.57
N SER A 24 -20.82 -1.60 -8.30
CA SER A 24 -21.12 -1.55 -9.73
C SER A 24 -20.22 -2.60 -10.39
N PRO A 25 -20.78 -3.61 -11.08
CA PRO A 25 -20.00 -4.68 -11.71
C PRO A 25 -19.09 -4.20 -12.86
N ASP A 26 -19.20 -2.93 -13.25
CA ASP A 26 -18.39 -2.30 -14.31
C ASP A 26 -17.36 -1.27 -13.79
N ALA A 27 -17.20 -1.13 -12.46
CA ALA A 27 -16.10 -0.33 -11.94
C ALA A 27 -14.80 -1.14 -12.12
N PRO A 28 -13.77 -0.64 -12.82
CA PRO A 28 -12.48 -1.29 -12.82
C PRO A 28 -12.05 -1.46 -11.36
N ASP A 29 -11.68 -2.69 -10.99
CA ASP A 29 -11.12 -2.98 -9.68
C ASP A 29 -9.96 -2.00 -9.43
N ALA A 30 -10.19 -1.07 -8.51
CA ALA A 30 -9.29 0.06 -8.25
C ALA A 30 -7.90 -0.42 -7.80
N ASN A 31 -7.81 -1.64 -7.27
CA ASN A 31 -6.57 -2.23 -6.79
C ASN A 31 -5.90 -3.14 -7.82
N ARG A 32 -6.54 -3.43 -8.96
CA ARG A 32 -6.01 -4.35 -9.95
C ARG A 32 -4.59 -3.95 -10.38
N GLY A 33 -3.63 -4.85 -10.20
CA GLY A 33 -2.23 -4.66 -10.54
C GLY A 33 -1.41 -3.87 -9.51
N TYR A 34 -2.01 -3.42 -8.40
CA TYR A 34 -1.32 -2.60 -7.41
C TYR A 34 -0.15 -3.35 -6.75
N PHE A 35 -0.32 -4.64 -6.45
CA PHE A 35 0.76 -5.47 -5.93
C PHE A 35 1.89 -5.62 -6.96
N ALA A 36 1.54 -5.86 -8.22
CA ALA A 36 2.52 -6.04 -9.30
C ALA A 36 3.32 -4.76 -9.55
N ASP A 37 2.66 -3.61 -9.59
CA ASP A 37 3.29 -2.30 -9.74
C ASP A 37 4.24 -2.02 -8.57
N ALA A 38 3.79 -2.23 -7.33
CA ALA A 38 4.63 -2.05 -6.16
C ALA A 38 5.86 -2.97 -6.16
N LEU A 39 5.69 -4.22 -6.57
CA LEU A 39 6.80 -5.17 -6.68
C LEU A 39 7.81 -4.75 -7.75
N ASN A 40 7.33 -4.37 -8.94
CA ASN A 40 8.16 -3.89 -10.04
C ASN A 40 8.90 -2.61 -9.67
N CYS A 41 8.21 -1.66 -9.06
CA CYS A 41 8.81 -0.41 -8.60
C CYS A 41 9.88 -0.66 -7.55
N ARG A 42 9.64 -1.57 -6.59
CA ARG A 42 10.65 -1.96 -5.60
C ARG A 42 11.88 -2.58 -6.26
N GLN A 43 11.69 -3.47 -7.24
CA GLN A 43 12.81 -4.07 -7.97
C GLN A 43 13.60 -3.04 -8.77
N SER A 44 12.93 -2.09 -9.43
CA SER A 44 13.59 -1.01 -10.18
C SER A 44 14.37 -0.03 -9.29
N ALA A 45 13.97 0.09 -8.02
CA ALA A 45 14.63 0.91 -7.02
C ALA A 45 15.85 0.22 -6.39
N LEU A 46 16.06 -1.07 -6.64
CA LEU A 46 17.17 -1.82 -6.06
C LEU A 46 18.51 -1.32 -6.61
N ARG A 47 19.40 -0.90 -5.72
CA ARG A 47 20.80 -0.62 -6.04
C ARG A 47 21.59 -1.90 -5.86
N THR A 48 22.32 -2.26 -6.91
CA THR A 48 23.25 -3.39 -6.90
C THR A 48 24.68 -2.87 -7.02
N GLU A 49 25.60 -3.58 -6.37
CA GLU A 49 27.02 -3.37 -6.53
C GLU A 49 27.66 -4.62 -7.14
N ALA A 50 28.63 -4.41 -8.03
CA ALA A 50 29.34 -5.48 -8.72
C ALA A 50 30.57 -5.89 -7.93
N ILE A 51 30.59 -7.13 -7.42
CA ILE A 51 31.69 -7.69 -6.65
C ILE A 51 32.39 -8.75 -7.48
N LYS A 52 33.73 -8.73 -7.47
CA LYS A 52 34.54 -9.78 -8.09
C LYS A 52 34.75 -10.92 -7.11
N VAL A 53 34.29 -12.12 -7.47
CA VAL A 53 34.46 -13.33 -6.67
C VAL A 53 35.39 -14.33 -7.39
N PRO A 54 36.38 -14.90 -6.68
CA PRO A 54 37.20 -15.96 -7.24
C PRO A 54 36.36 -17.24 -7.42
N THR A 55 36.50 -17.86 -8.58
CA THR A 55 35.95 -19.17 -8.91
C THR A 55 37.11 -20.12 -9.25
N ALA A 56 36.85 -21.42 -9.38
CA ALA A 56 37.89 -22.45 -9.49
C ALA A 56 39.00 -22.14 -10.52
N HIS A 57 38.69 -21.42 -11.60
CA HIS A 57 39.65 -21.08 -12.65
C HIS A 57 39.58 -19.63 -13.18
N SER A 58 38.78 -18.74 -12.58
CA SER A 58 38.63 -17.34 -13.05
C SER A 58 38.05 -16.39 -12.00
N MET A 59 38.06 -15.09 -12.30
CA MET A 59 37.30 -14.09 -11.55
C MET A 59 35.93 -13.89 -12.20
N SER A 60 34.86 -14.12 -11.45
CA SER A 60 33.49 -13.82 -11.89
C SER A 60 33.00 -12.52 -11.26
N VAL A 61 32.20 -11.75 -11.99
CA VAL A 61 31.53 -10.56 -11.46
C VAL A 61 30.10 -10.96 -11.10
N ILE A 62 29.71 -10.73 -9.85
CA ILE A 62 28.34 -10.92 -9.37
C ILE A 62 27.75 -9.58 -8.94
N GLU A 63 26.46 -9.38 -9.19
CA GLU A 63 25.71 -8.24 -8.69
C GLU A 63 25.08 -8.58 -7.35
N VAL A 64 25.36 -7.78 -6.33
CA VAL A 64 24.83 -7.96 -4.98
C VAL A 64 23.92 -6.78 -4.65
N PRO A 65 22.68 -7.01 -4.18
CA PRO A 65 21.80 -5.93 -3.73
C PRO A 65 22.38 -5.27 -2.48
N THR A 66 22.48 -3.94 -2.47
CA THR A 66 23.03 -3.19 -1.34
C THR A 66 21.97 -2.39 -0.62
N THR A 67 21.21 -1.58 -1.35
CA THR A 67 20.22 -0.65 -0.80
C THR A 67 19.09 -0.43 -1.79
N TYR A 68 18.06 0.29 -1.37
CA TYR A 68 17.00 0.76 -2.26
C TYR A 68 17.02 2.28 -2.37
N ASP A 69 16.76 2.76 -3.58
CA ASP A 69 16.59 4.16 -3.90
C ASP A 69 15.11 4.55 -3.69
N THR A 70 14.82 5.13 -2.53
CA THR A 70 13.46 5.51 -2.12
C THR A 70 12.81 6.51 -3.08
N GLY A 71 13.61 7.41 -3.67
CA GLY A 71 13.15 8.36 -4.69
C GLY A 71 12.71 7.66 -5.98
N LYS A 72 13.50 6.70 -6.48
CA LYS A 72 13.11 5.89 -7.65
C LYS A 72 11.84 5.09 -7.41
N PHE A 73 11.71 4.50 -6.23
CA PHE A 73 10.50 3.76 -5.87
C PHE A 73 9.26 4.65 -5.95
N VAL A 74 9.32 5.81 -5.29
CA VAL A 74 8.22 6.79 -5.24
C VAL A 74 7.83 7.28 -6.63
N VAL A 75 8.81 7.64 -7.46
CA VAL A 75 8.56 8.11 -8.83
C VAL A 75 7.92 7.01 -9.67
N CYS A 76 8.37 5.76 -9.54
CA CYS A 76 7.75 4.63 -10.24
C CYS A 76 6.29 4.41 -9.80
N MET A 77 6.01 4.48 -8.49
CA MET A 77 4.64 4.35 -7.97
C MET A 77 3.73 5.47 -8.50
N ALA A 78 4.23 6.71 -8.53
CA ALA A 78 3.49 7.84 -9.11
C ALA A 78 3.23 7.65 -10.62
N TYR A 79 4.22 7.14 -11.37
CA TYR A 79 4.07 6.86 -12.80
C TYR A 79 3.07 5.73 -13.08
N ALA A 80 2.99 4.74 -12.18
CA ALA A 80 1.97 3.70 -12.22
C ALA A 80 0.58 4.18 -11.74
N GLU A 81 0.39 5.50 -11.57
CA GLU A 81 -0.84 6.13 -11.07
C GLU A 81 -1.28 5.56 -9.70
N ARG A 82 -0.31 5.09 -8.90
CA ARG A 82 -0.55 4.55 -7.57
C ARG A 82 -0.44 5.62 -6.51
N PRO A 83 -1.23 5.53 -5.43
CA PRO A 83 -1.16 6.49 -4.34
C PRO A 83 0.22 6.52 -3.69
N VAL A 84 0.82 7.70 -3.64
CA VAL A 84 2.13 7.95 -3.01
C VAL A 84 1.93 8.67 -1.68
N SER A 85 2.67 8.25 -0.65
CA SER A 85 2.59 8.91 0.66
C SER A 85 3.21 10.30 0.65
N ARG A 86 2.61 11.24 1.38
CA ARG A 86 3.20 12.57 1.66
C ARG A 86 4.17 12.58 2.84
N VAL A 87 4.42 11.42 3.47
CA VAL A 87 5.39 11.27 4.58
C VAL A 87 6.80 11.04 4.06
N ASP A 88 7.74 10.69 4.95
CA ASP A 88 9.10 10.31 4.60
C ASP A 88 9.12 9.18 3.54
N LEU A 89 9.95 9.35 2.51
CA LEU A 89 10.03 8.42 1.38
C LEU A 89 10.57 7.05 1.79
N SER A 90 11.43 7.01 2.81
CA SER A 90 11.99 5.78 3.36
C SER A 90 10.95 5.00 4.14
N ASP A 91 10.12 5.69 4.92
CA ASP A 91 8.99 5.08 5.61
C ASP A 91 7.99 4.48 4.62
N TYR A 92 7.71 5.20 3.52
CA TYR A 92 6.84 4.67 2.47
C TYR A 92 7.38 3.38 1.85
N LEU A 93 8.66 3.35 1.49
CA LEU A 93 9.29 2.14 0.95
C LEU A 93 9.31 0.98 1.96
N ASN A 94 9.60 1.26 3.23
CA ASN A 94 9.66 0.25 4.28
C ASN A 94 8.28 -0.39 4.51
N ILE A 95 7.25 0.44 4.63
CA ILE A 95 5.87 -0.02 4.79
C ILE A 95 5.41 -0.79 3.54
N SER A 96 5.69 -0.26 2.36
CA SER A 96 5.41 -0.96 1.10
C SER A 96 6.08 -2.33 1.05
N SER A 97 7.33 -2.44 1.49
CA SER A 97 8.05 -3.71 1.53
C SER A 97 7.42 -4.71 2.50
N THR A 98 6.96 -4.25 3.67
CA THR A 98 6.22 -5.09 4.62
C THR A 98 4.91 -5.57 4.01
N CYS A 99 4.13 -4.67 3.41
CA CYS A 99 2.85 -5.01 2.78
C CYS A 99 3.02 -5.97 1.59
N LEU A 100 4.08 -5.83 0.79
CA LEU A 100 4.40 -6.77 -0.28
C LEU A 100 4.66 -8.18 0.27
N ASN A 101 5.36 -8.28 1.40
CA ASN A 101 5.63 -9.58 2.03
C ASN A 101 4.35 -10.22 2.59
N GLU A 102 3.46 -9.42 3.19
CA GLU A 102 2.15 -9.90 3.68
C GLU A 102 1.25 -10.37 2.53
N ALA A 103 1.18 -9.61 1.44
CA ALA A 103 0.27 -9.86 0.33
C ALA A 103 0.68 -11.05 -0.57
N ARG A 104 1.97 -11.38 -0.64
CA ARG A 104 2.52 -12.34 -1.62
C ARG A 104 1.84 -13.71 -1.65
N ASN A 105 1.36 -14.20 -0.50
CA ASN A 105 0.78 -15.54 -0.38
C ASN A 105 -0.75 -15.50 -0.20
N MET A 106 -1.37 -14.34 -0.42
CA MET A 106 -2.82 -14.16 -0.26
C MET A 106 -3.56 -14.54 -1.54
N ALA A 107 -4.83 -14.92 -1.40
CA ALA A 107 -5.69 -15.29 -2.53
C ALA A 107 -5.93 -14.11 -3.49
N ASN A 108 -5.98 -12.88 -2.95
CA ASN A 108 -5.96 -11.64 -3.73
C ASN A 108 -4.83 -10.73 -3.23
N PRO A 109 -3.63 -10.80 -3.85
CA PRO A 109 -2.48 -9.99 -3.46
C PRO A 109 -2.69 -8.49 -3.64
N ASP A 110 -3.45 -8.08 -4.66
CA ASP A 110 -3.73 -6.67 -4.97
C ASP A 110 -4.51 -6.01 -3.83
N ASP A 111 -5.63 -6.62 -3.43
CA ASP A 111 -6.44 -6.15 -2.30
C ASP A 111 -5.69 -6.25 -0.98
N ALA A 112 -5.00 -7.35 -0.73
CA ALA A 112 -4.25 -7.54 0.51
C ALA A 112 -3.14 -6.48 0.69
N TYR A 113 -2.46 -6.13 -0.41
CA TYR A 113 -1.47 -5.07 -0.42
C TYR A 113 -2.11 -3.70 -0.16
N ALA A 114 -3.18 -3.37 -0.89
CA ALA A 114 -3.91 -2.11 -0.74
C ALA A 114 -4.41 -1.91 0.70
N ASP A 115 -5.00 -2.95 1.28
CA ASP A 115 -5.50 -2.95 2.66
C ASP A 115 -4.38 -2.73 3.67
N CYS A 116 -3.23 -3.39 3.49
CA CYS A 116 -2.08 -3.20 4.37
C CYS A 116 -1.58 -1.75 4.31
N ILE A 117 -1.43 -1.20 3.11
CA ILE A 117 -1.03 0.19 2.88
C ILE A 117 -2.02 1.15 3.55
N GLN A 118 -3.32 0.93 3.41
CA GLN A 118 -4.34 1.78 4.03
C GLN A 118 -4.30 1.72 5.57
N ARG A 119 -4.12 0.52 6.15
CA ARG A 119 -4.01 0.34 7.61
C ARG A 119 -2.76 0.98 8.20
N SER A 120 -1.67 1.04 7.43
CA SER A 120 -0.38 1.55 7.89
C SER A 120 -0.35 3.06 8.18
N ARG A 121 -1.44 3.80 7.85
CA ARG A 121 -1.57 5.25 8.08
C ARG A 121 -0.44 6.09 7.50
N LEU A 122 0.22 5.61 6.45
CA LEU A 122 0.82 6.51 5.48
C LEU A 122 -0.28 7.52 5.13
N ASN A 123 -0.09 8.82 5.34
CA ASN A 123 -1.05 9.85 4.92
C ASN A 123 -1.07 9.89 3.39
N ILE A 124 -1.64 8.86 2.80
CA ILE A 124 -1.80 8.64 1.38
C ILE A 124 -3.10 9.34 1.06
N GLU A 125 -3.00 10.63 0.75
CA GLU A 125 -4.08 11.27 0.05
C GLU A 125 -4.12 10.67 -1.35
N ILE A 126 -5.14 9.86 -1.61
CA ILE A 126 -5.53 9.45 -2.94
C ILE A 126 -5.79 10.76 -3.70
N ILE A 127 -4.93 11.09 -4.67
CA ILE A 127 -5.15 12.22 -5.56
C ILE A 127 -6.26 11.77 -6.51
N THR A 128 -7.51 12.06 -6.16
CA THR A 128 -8.62 12.05 -7.10
C THR A 128 -8.65 13.41 -7.78
N ASP A 129 -8.20 13.47 -9.04
CA ASP A 129 -8.49 14.62 -9.88
C ASP A 129 -10.01 14.79 -10.01
N LYS A 130 -10.47 16.02 -9.83
CA LYS A 130 -11.87 16.44 -10.04
C LYS A 130 -12.17 16.61 -11.52
#